data_AF-A0A4Y3FVZ2-F1
#
_entry.id   AF-A0A4Y3FVZ2-F1
#
_cell.length_a   1.000
_cell.length_b   1.000
_cell.length_c   1.000
_cell.angle_alpha   90.00
_cell.angle_beta   90.00
_cell.angle_gamma   90.00
#
_symmetry.space_group_name_H-M   'P 1'
#
loop_
_entity.id
_entity.type
_entity.pdbx_description
1 polymer ?
#
loop_
_entity_poly.entity_id
_entity_poly.type
_entity_poly.pdbx_seq_one_letter_code
_entity_poly.pdbx_strand_id
1 'polypeptide(L)' 'MISQSPDALVFLRWVTTLTPLIGALIFPLLVPLVMIRFGVAAGVAAALVLTLLWFIAMLRTSEMAH' A
#
# COMPACT_ATOMS: atom_id res chain seq x y z
N MET A 1 -19.17 15.30 18.72
CA MET A 1 -17.84 15.87 18.43
C MET A 1 -16.80 14.83 18.81
N ILE A 2 -16.31 14.05 17.85
CA ILE A 2 -15.16 13.16 18.08
C ILE A 2 -13.94 14.09 18.13
N SER A 3 -13.37 14.28 19.32
CA SER A 3 -12.07 14.94 19.46
C SER A 3 -11.00 13.97 18.96
N GLN A 4 -10.76 13.94 17.64
CA GLN A 4 -9.57 13.29 17.09
C GLN A 4 -8.37 14.00 17.68
N SER A 5 -7.55 13.28 18.45
CA SER A 5 -6.37 13.89 19.06
C SER A 5 -5.39 14.30 17.96
N PRO A 6 -4.67 15.45 18.08
CA PRO A 6 -3.73 15.93 17.07
C PRO A 6 -2.72 14.87 16.62
N ASP A 7 -2.39 13.95 17.52
CA ASP A 7 -1.43 12.86 17.37
C ASP A 7 -1.90 11.80 16.35
N ALA A 8 -3.20 11.49 16.31
CA ALA A 8 -3.78 10.51 15.39
C ALA A 8 -3.74 11.01 13.93
N LEU A 9 -4.00 12.32 13.74
CA LEU A 9 -3.96 12.99 12.44
C LEU A 9 -2.53 13.04 11.88
N VAL A 10 -1.55 13.30 12.75
CA VAL A 10 -0.13 13.27 12.37
C VAL A 10 0.29 11.85 12.00
N PHE A 11 -0.07 10.84 12.80
CA PHE A 11 0.24 9.43 12.51
C PHE A 11 -0.35 8.97 11.17
N LEU A 12 -1.62 9.27 10.88
CA LEU A 12 -2.28 8.95 9.60
C LEU A 12 -1.57 9.56 8.38
N ARG A 13 -1.12 10.81 8.49
CA ARG A 13 -0.35 11.49 7.42
C ARG A 13 1.02 10.85 7.19
N TRP A 14 1.71 10.44 8.26
CA TRP A 14 2.98 9.73 8.15
C TRP A 14 2.81 8.34 7.53
N VAL A 15 1.81 7.58 7.97
CA VAL A 15 1.50 6.25 7.42
C VAL A 15 1.19 6.36 5.92
N THR A 16 0.30 7.26 5.51
CA THR A 16 -0.05 7.44 4.09
C THR A 16 1.10 7.93 3.21
N THR A 17 2.06 8.68 3.75
CA THR A 17 3.21 9.17 2.98
C THR A 17 4.32 8.12 2.89
N LEU A 18 4.54 7.34 3.96
CA LEU A 18 5.53 6.26 3.97
C LEU A 18 5.07 5.05 3.18
N THR A 19 3.77 4.77 3.17
CA THR A 19 3.15 3.67 2.42
C THR A 19 3.64 3.67 0.96
N PRO A 20 3.36 4.66 0.10
CA PRO A 20 3.78 4.68 -1.31
C PRO A 20 5.29 4.55 -1.49
N LEU A 21 6.11 5.08 -0.58
CA LEU A 21 7.56 4.94 -0.62
C LEU A 21 8.00 3.48 -0.40
N ILE A 22 7.42 2.80 0.59
CA ILE A 22 7.68 1.38 0.86
C ILE A 22 7.22 0.52 -0.32
N GLY A 23 6.05 0.82 -0.89
CA GLY A 23 5.55 0.15 -2.08
C GLY A 23 6.51 0.29 -3.26
N ALA A 24 6.98 1.51 -3.55
CA ALA A 24 7.90 1.77 -4.66
C ALA A 24 9.24 1.03 -4.55
N LEU A 25 9.70 0.71 -3.33
CA LEU A 25 10.95 0.01 -3.10
C LEU A 25 10.78 -1.52 -3.07
N ILE A 26 9.72 -2.03 -2.43
CA ILE A 26 9.50 -3.46 -2.26
C ILE A 26 8.99 -4.10 -3.56
N PHE A 27 8.09 -3.43 -4.27
CA PHE A 27 7.43 -3.96 -5.47
C PHE A 27 8.40 -4.38 -6.60
N PRO A 28 9.41 -3.57 -7.00
CA PRO A 28 10.35 -3.96 -8.05
C PRO A 28 11.30 -5.10 -7.63
N LEU A 29 11.37 -5.44 -6.35
CA LEU A 29 12.18 -6.57 -5.87
C LEU A 29 11.33 -7.84 -5.72
N LEU A 30 10.12 -7.69 -5.18
CA LEU A 30 9.22 -8.78 -4.87
C LEU A 30 8.61 -9.39 -6.13
N VAL A 31 8.24 -8.56 -7.13
CA VAL A 31 7.66 -9.05 -8.38
C VAL A 31 8.64 -9.93 -9.18
N PRO A 32 9.89 -9.51 -9.48
CA PRO A 32 10.85 -10.39 -10.15
C PRO A 32 11.18 -11.64 -9.35
N LEU A 33 11.24 -11.56 -8.01
CA LEU A 33 11.48 -12.72 -7.17
C LEU A 33 10.38 -13.77 -7.32
N VAL A 34 9.11 -13.34 -7.34
CA VAL A 34 7.96 -14.24 -7.58
C VAL A 34 8.00 -14.77 -9.02
N MET A 35 8.36 -13.94 -10.01
CA MET A 35 8.51 -14.39 -11.40
C MET A 35 9.58 -15.49 -11.55
N ILE A 36 10.72 -15.35 -10.87
CA ILE A 36 11.82 -16.32 -10.91
C ILE A 36 11.42 -17.62 -10.20
N ARG A 37 10.67 -17.55 -9.10
CA ARG A 37 10.33 -18.73 -8.27
C ARG A 37 9.07 -19.48 -8.70
N PHE A 38 8.07 -18.76 -9.20
CA PHE A 38 6.74 -19.30 -9.48
C PHE A 38 6.28 -19.06 -10.93
N GLY A 39 7.13 -18.45 -11.75
CA GLY A 39 6.86 -18.15 -13.15
C GLY A 39 6.21 -16.79 -13.37
N VAL A 40 6.24 -16.33 -14.63
CA VAL A 40 5.79 -14.99 -15.02
C VAL A 40 4.33 -14.75 -14.66
N ALA A 41 3.44 -15.72 -14.94
CA ALA A 41 2.01 -15.59 -14.66
C ALA A 41 1.71 -15.36 -13.18
N ALA A 42 2.40 -16.09 -12.28
CA ALA A 42 2.26 -15.90 -10.84
C ALA A 42 2.79 -14.54 -10.38
N GLY A 43 3.90 -14.07 -10.95
CA GLY A 43 4.45 -12.74 -10.66
C GLY A 43 3.52 -11.60 -11.10
N VAL A 44 2.90 -11.71 -12.27
CA VAL A 44 1.90 -10.75 -12.76
C VAL A 44 0.67 -10.75 -11.87
N ALA A 45 0.13 -11.93 -11.52
CA ALA A 45 -1.03 -12.04 -10.63
C ALA A 45 -0.74 -11.45 -9.24
N ALA A 46 0.44 -11.74 -8.67
CA ALA A 46 0.86 -11.17 -7.39
C ALA A 46 0.94 -9.64 -7.44
N ALA A 47 1.51 -9.07 -8.51
CA ALA A 47 1.58 -7.62 -8.71
C ALA A 47 0.17 -6.99 -8.76
N LEU A 48 -0.76 -7.60 -9.48
CA LEU A 48 -2.14 -7.11 -9.59
C LEU A 48 -2.86 -7.14 -8.23
N VAL A 49 -2.76 -8.25 -7.50
CA VAL A 49 -3.41 -8.40 -6.19
C VAL A 49 -2.81 -7.44 -5.16
N LEU A 50 -1.49 -7.32 -5.09
CA LEU A 50 -0.81 -6.39 -4.18
C LEU A 50 -1.21 -4.93 -4.47
N THR A 51 -1.22 -4.54 -5.73
CA THR A 51 -1.63 -3.18 -6.14
C THR A 51 -3.09 -2.92 -5.80
N LEU A 52 -3.98 -3.89 -6.01
CA LEU A 52 -5.40 -3.75 -5.70
C LEU A 52 -5.63 -3.59 -4.20
N LEU A 53 -5.03 -4.44 -3.37
CA LEU A 53 -5.11 -4.34 -1.91
C LEU A 53 -4.61 -2.99 -1.41
N TRP A 54 -3.52 -2.52 -1.99
CA TRP A 54 -2.94 -1.22 -1.68
C TRP A 54 -3.83 -0.05 -2.08
N PHE A 55 -4.43 -0.13 -3.27
CA PHE A 55 -5.36 0.87 -3.76
C PHE A 55 -6.60 0.97 -2.86
N ILE A 56 -7.14 -0.18 -2.43
CA ILE A 56 -8.25 -0.24 -1.46
C ILE A 56 -7.84 0.39 -0.12
N ALA A 57 -6.63 0.11 0.37
CA ALA A 57 -6.12 0.74 1.59
C ALA A 57 -5.98 2.26 1.45
N MET A 58 -5.50 2.75 0.31
CA MET A 58 -5.47 4.18 -0.01
C MET A 58 -6.88 4.78 -0.02
N LEU A 59 -7.83 4.17 -0.74
CA LEU A 59 -9.21 4.64 -0.82
C LEU A 59 -9.87 4.70 0.56
N ARG A 60 -9.70 3.67 1.39
CA ARG A 60 -10.20 3.68 2.77
C ARG A 60 -9.58 4.78 3.62
N THR A 61 -8.34 5.14 3.35
CA THR A 61 -7.70 6.27 4.05
C THR A 61 -8.19 7.62 3.51
N SER A 62 -8.53 7.71 2.22
CA SER A 62 -9.13 8.90 1.60
C SER A 62 -10.60 9.12 1.98
N GLU A 63 -11.39 8.06 2.21
CA GLU A 63 -12.77 8.16 2.72
C GLU A 63 -12.83 8.58 4.21
N MET A 64 -11.73 8.49 4.96
CA MET A 64 -11.59 9.00 6.33
C MET A 64 -11.00 10.43 6.40
N ALA A 65 -11.10 11.20 5.32
CA ALA A 65 -10.77 12.62 5.29
C ALA A 65 -12.04 13.47 5.14
N HIS A 66 -13.01 13.33 6.06
CA HIS A 66 -14.02 14.35 6.35
C HIS A 66 -14.68 14.14 7.72
#